data_AF-G3MFG2-F1
#
_entry.id   AF-G3MFG2-F1
#
_cell.length_a   1.000
_cell.length_b   1.000
_cell.length_c   1.000
_cell.angle_alpha   90.00
_cell.angle_beta   90.00
_cell.angle_gamma   90.00
#
_symmetry.space_group_name_H-M   'P 1'
#
loop_
_entity.id
_entity.type
_entity.pdbx_description
1 polymer ?
#
loop_
_entity_poly.entity_id
_entity_poly.type
_entity_poly.pdbx_seq_one_letter_code
_entity_poly.pdbx_strand_id
1 'polypeptide(L)'
;MSAKEALEALWSAYQIKRNSTTLSEYMVEFRRQYGDCLKTDFPANPSRSATSPHLIDLPEGFLQVVESYLRECSDDCNTGVTVETVQKAVVAVQVLSILSRNFSNIPFVSTSEAVPLVIVISSAVANQYTQHSKDANDQNTTDF
;
A
#
# COMPACT_ATOMS: atom_id res chain seq x y z
N MET A 1 9.05 4.95 -22.92
CA MET A 1 9.43 4.00 -21.86
C MET A 1 8.18 3.23 -21.51
N SER A 2 8.21 1.90 -21.62
CA SER A 2 7.12 1.02 -21.22
C SER A 2 6.97 1.01 -19.69
N ALA A 3 5.79 0.63 -19.18
CA ALA A 3 5.56 0.57 -17.74
C ALA A 3 6.51 -0.43 -17.03
N LYS A 4 6.84 -1.55 -17.70
CA LYS A 4 7.81 -2.52 -17.20
C LYS A 4 9.21 -1.92 -17.04
N GLU A 5 9.70 -1.20 -18.04
CA GLU A 5 11.00 -0.51 -17.99
C GLU A 5 11.04 0.56 -16.88
N ALA A 6 9.90 1.21 -16.58
CA ALA A 6 9.81 2.19 -15.51
C ALA A 6 9.98 1.54 -14.12
N LEU A 7 9.31 0.40 -13.87
CA LEU A 7 9.49 -0.36 -12.63
C LEU A 7 10.91 -0.89 -12.48
N GLU A 8 11.50 -1.43 -13.55
CA GLU A 8 12.88 -1.93 -13.52
C GLU A 8 13.87 -0.80 -13.19
N ALA A 9 13.72 0.37 -13.81
CA ALA A 9 14.55 1.53 -13.54
C ALA A 9 14.42 2.03 -12.08
N LEU A 10 13.19 2.13 -11.57
CA LEU A 10 12.93 2.54 -10.19
C LEU A 10 13.47 1.51 -9.19
N TRP A 11 13.35 0.22 -9.49
CA TRP A 11 13.91 -0.84 -8.67
C TRP A 11 15.43 -0.76 -8.61
N SER A 12 16.10 -0.63 -9.76
CA SER A 12 17.54 -0.44 -9.83
C SER A 12 17.98 0.82 -9.06
N ALA A 13 17.25 1.92 -9.18
CA ALA A 13 17.52 3.14 -8.44
C ALA A 13 17.38 2.93 -6.93
N TYR A 14 16.35 2.21 -6.47
CA TYR A 14 16.16 1.88 -5.06
C TYR A 14 17.28 0.98 -4.53
N GLN A 15 17.71 -0.01 -5.30
CA GLN A 15 18.81 -0.91 -4.92
C GLN A 15 20.12 -0.14 -4.67
N ILE A 16 20.36 0.93 -5.41
CA ILE A 16 21.54 1.81 -5.26
C ILE A 16 21.35 2.79 -4.10
N LYS A 17 20.24 3.53 -4.08
CA LYS A 17 20.02 4.65 -3.15
C LYS A 17 19.56 4.23 -1.75
N ARG A 18 18.83 3.12 -1.65
CA ARG A 18 18.26 2.56 -0.41
C ARG A 18 17.53 3.59 0.47
N ASN A 19 16.78 4.50 -0.16
CA ASN A 19 16.03 5.55 0.54
C ASN A 19 14.51 5.44 0.34
N SER A 20 13.77 6.05 1.27
CA SER A 20 12.31 6.04 1.30
C SER A 20 11.67 6.71 0.08
N THR A 21 12.25 7.79 -0.45
CA THR A 21 11.72 8.50 -1.61
C THR A 21 11.65 7.59 -2.84
N THR A 22 12.76 6.93 -3.16
CA THR A 22 12.83 6.04 -4.34
C THR A 22 11.95 4.81 -4.15
N LEU A 23 11.81 4.32 -2.91
CA LEU A 23 10.88 3.25 -2.58
C LEU A 23 9.43 3.69 -2.79
N SER A 24 9.06 4.87 -2.31
CA SER A 24 7.72 5.43 -2.47
C SER A 24 7.35 5.60 -3.94
N GLU A 25 8.28 6.11 -4.76
CA GLU A 25 8.13 6.20 -6.22
C GLU A 25 7.88 4.83 -6.85
N TYR A 26 8.67 3.82 -6.48
CA TYR A 26 8.49 2.44 -6.93
C TYR A 26 7.11 1.89 -6.56
N MET A 27 6.66 2.08 -5.31
CA MET A 27 5.37 1.57 -4.83
C MET A 27 4.18 2.23 -5.54
N VAL A 28 4.26 3.55 -5.80
CA VAL A 28 3.25 4.28 -6.57
C VAL A 28 3.17 3.77 -8.00
N GLU A 29 4.31 3.56 -8.65
CA GLU A 29 4.37 3.04 -10.02
C GLU A 29 3.89 1.59 -10.10
N PHE A 30 4.23 0.76 -9.11
CA PHE A 30 3.77 -0.63 -9.01
C PHE A 30 2.25 -0.67 -8.91
N ARG A 31 1.68 0.11 -7.99
CA ARG A 31 0.23 0.27 -7.86
C ARG A 31 -0.40 0.75 -9.16
N ARG A 32 0.21 1.72 -9.86
CA ARG A 32 -0.31 2.25 -11.13
C ARG A 32 -0.36 1.16 -12.21
N GLN A 33 0.68 0.34 -12.31
CA GLN A 33 0.80 -0.69 -13.34
C GLN A 33 -0.10 -1.90 -13.08
N TYR A 34 -0.27 -2.29 -11.82
CA TYR A 34 -1.08 -3.46 -11.43
C TYR A 34 -2.45 -3.08 -10.85
N GLY A 35 -2.88 -1.82 -10.99
CA GLY A 35 -4.12 -1.30 -10.40
C GLY A 35 -5.39 -2.01 -10.90
N ASP A 36 -5.34 -2.63 -12.07
CA ASP A 36 -6.46 -3.45 -12.57
C ASP A 36 -6.77 -4.65 -11.65
N CYS A 37 -5.79 -5.16 -10.89
CA CYS A 37 -5.98 -6.22 -9.90
C CYS A 37 -6.87 -5.80 -8.72
N LEU A 38 -7.07 -4.48 -8.54
CA LEU A 38 -7.93 -3.92 -7.49
C LEU A 38 -9.40 -3.85 -7.92
N LYS A 39 -9.71 -3.99 -9.21
CA LYS A 39 -11.08 -3.98 -9.70
C LYS A 39 -11.83 -5.18 -9.12
N THR A 40 -12.91 -4.90 -8.41
CA THR A 40 -13.76 -5.90 -7.72
C THR A 40 -14.82 -6.50 -8.64
N ASP A 41 -14.82 -6.15 -9.93
CA ASP A 41 -15.70 -6.75 -10.92
C ASP A 41 -15.38 -8.24 -11.01
N PHE A 42 -16.12 -9.06 -10.26
CA PHE A 42 -16.12 -10.51 -10.45
C PHE A 42 -16.61 -10.73 -11.88
N PRO A 43 -15.75 -11.19 -12.81
CA PRO A 43 -16.25 -11.50 -14.14
C PRO A 43 -17.32 -12.57 -13.96
N ALA A 44 -18.51 -12.34 -14.52
CA ALA A 44 -19.64 -13.27 -14.49
C ALA A 44 -19.30 -14.66 -15.09
N ASN A 45 -18.09 -14.82 -15.65
CA ASN A 45 -17.58 -16.07 -16.16
C ASN A 45 -16.15 -16.33 -15.64
N PRO A 46 -15.95 -17.32 -14.73
CA PRO A 46 -14.64 -17.67 -14.16
C PRO A 46 -13.65 -18.20 -15.21
N SER A 47 -14.11 -18.58 -16.40
CA SER A 47 -13.25 -19.05 -17.50
C SER A 47 -12.45 -17.94 -18.21
N ARG A 48 -12.69 -16.65 -17.88
CA ARG A 48 -11.91 -15.51 -18.41
C ARG A 48 -10.73 -15.07 -17.54
N SER A 49 -10.47 -15.69 -16.39
CA SER A 49 -9.34 -15.30 -15.52
C SER A 49 -8.00 -15.90 -15.95
N ALA A 50 -7.82 -16.18 -17.25
CA ALA A 50 -6.63 -16.87 -17.79
C ALA A 50 -5.35 -16.01 -17.78
N THR A 51 -5.42 -14.75 -17.37
CA THR A 51 -4.26 -13.88 -17.21
C THR A 51 -4.47 -12.97 -16.01
N SER A 52 -4.70 -13.55 -14.83
CA SER A 52 -4.27 -12.85 -13.61
C SER A 52 -2.77 -12.62 -13.80
N PRO A 53 -2.22 -11.39 -13.69
CA PRO A 53 -0.80 -11.19 -13.87
C PRO A 53 -0.09 -12.17 -12.95
N HIS A 54 0.72 -13.03 -13.54
CA HIS A 54 1.65 -13.84 -12.76
C HIS A 54 2.57 -12.82 -12.07
N LEU A 55 2.18 -12.35 -10.89
CA LEU A 55 3.02 -11.57 -9.97
C LEU A 55 4.13 -12.48 -9.41
N ILE A 56 4.77 -13.24 -10.31
CA ILE A 56 5.78 -14.26 -10.09
C ILE A 56 7.16 -13.61 -10.34
N ASP A 57 7.25 -12.67 -11.30
CA ASP A 57 8.48 -11.92 -11.57
C ASP A 57 8.58 -10.67 -10.67
N LEU A 58 8.40 -10.85 -9.36
CA LEU A 58 8.72 -9.81 -8.39
C LEU A 58 10.24 -9.76 -8.24
N PRO A 59 10.83 -8.56 -8.10
CA PRO A 59 12.25 -8.47 -7.81
C PRO A 59 12.60 -9.21 -6.51
N GLU A 60 13.80 -9.79 -6.46
CA GLU A 60 14.30 -10.41 -5.24
C GLU A 60 14.30 -9.40 -4.08
N GLY A 61 13.79 -9.81 -2.92
CA GLY A 61 13.70 -8.92 -1.76
C GLY A 61 12.49 -7.97 -1.77
N PHE A 62 11.67 -7.97 -2.82
CA PHE A 62 10.55 -7.02 -2.93
C PHE A 62 9.56 -7.12 -1.77
N LEU A 63 9.25 -8.35 -1.36
CA LEU A 63 8.31 -8.60 -0.28
C LEU A 63 8.80 -8.02 1.06
N GLN A 64 10.09 -8.19 1.39
CA GLN A 64 10.71 -7.56 2.57
C GLN A 64 10.68 -6.02 2.47
N VAL A 65 10.82 -5.48 1.26
CA VAL A 65 10.76 -4.04 1.00
C VAL A 65 9.34 -3.49 1.21
N VAL A 66 8.30 -4.25 0.86
CA VAL A 66 6.90 -3.90 1.18
C VAL A 66 6.69 -3.84 2.69
N GLU A 67 7.26 -4.77 3.45
CA GLU A 67 7.17 -4.75 4.91
C GLU A 67 7.86 -3.52 5.50
N SER A 68 9.05 -3.16 5.02
CA SER A 68 9.72 -1.91 5.41
C SER A 68 8.89 -0.67 5.11
N TYR A 69 8.23 -0.62 3.95
CA TYR A 69 7.33 0.47 3.58
C TYR A 69 6.12 0.58 4.52
N LEU A 70 5.55 -0.57 4.91
CA LEU A 70 4.45 -0.62 5.88
C LEU A 70 4.89 -0.17 7.27
N ARG A 71 6.08 -0.56 7.73
CA ARG A 71 6.64 -0.07 9.01
C ARG A 71 6.81 1.44 8.99
N GLU A 72 7.42 1.97 7.93
CA GLU A 72 7.62 3.41 7.80
C GLU A 72 6.28 4.16 7.79
N CYS A 73 5.28 3.62 7.08
CA CYS A 73 3.93 4.19 7.09
C CYS A 73 3.27 4.14 8.49
N SER A 74 3.49 3.06 9.25
CA SER A 74 3.01 2.94 10.62
C SER A 74 3.66 3.96 11.55
N ASP A 75 4.98 4.15 11.43
CA ASP A 75 5.74 5.11 12.23
C ASP A 75 5.31 6.56 11.94
N ASP A 76 5.10 6.88 10.65
CA ASP A 76 4.57 8.17 10.22
C ASP A 76 3.17 8.43 10.81
N CYS A 77 2.27 7.45 10.75
CA CYS A 77 0.93 7.57 11.31
C CYS A 77 0.93 7.73 12.83
N ASN A 78 1.88 7.10 13.53
CA ASN A 78 2.06 7.25 14.98
C ASN A 78 2.61 8.63 15.37
N THR A 79 3.42 9.24 14.50
CA THR A 79 3.97 10.60 14.72
C THR A 79 2.90 11.67 14.50
N GLY A 80 2.01 11.44 13.54
CA GLY A 80 0.88 12.29 13.26
C GLY A 80 0.33 12.02 11.88
N VAL A 81 -0.97 11.76 11.79
CA VAL A 81 -1.59 11.47 10.51
C VAL A 81 -1.75 12.79 9.72
N THR A 82 -1.08 12.90 8.58
CA THR A 82 -1.23 13.99 7.61
C THR A 82 -1.79 13.46 6.29
N VAL A 83 -2.18 14.35 5.38
CA VAL A 83 -2.61 13.97 4.02
C VAL A 83 -1.57 13.08 3.33
N GLU A 84 -0.28 13.38 3.48
CA GLU A 84 0.81 12.59 2.91
C GLU A 84 0.88 11.19 3.52
N THR A 85 0.74 11.07 4.85
CA THR A 85 0.71 9.76 5.52
C THR A 85 -0.48 8.91 5.08
N VAL A 86 -1.65 9.52 4.87
CA VAL A 86 -2.85 8.83 4.37
C VAL A 86 -2.63 8.36 2.93
N GLN A 87 -2.02 9.19 2.07
CA GLN A 87 -1.68 8.79 0.70
C GLN A 87 -0.71 7.61 0.68
N LYS A 88 0.32 7.64 1.54
CA LYS A 88 1.28 6.54 1.71
C LYS A 88 0.59 5.25 2.18
N ALA A 89 -0.31 5.36 3.17
CA ALA A 89 -1.11 4.25 3.68
C ALA A 89 -1.98 3.61 2.59
N VAL A 90 -2.67 4.43 1.79
CA VAL A 90 -3.50 3.97 0.66
C VAL A 90 -2.66 3.19 -0.34
N VAL A 91 -1.48 3.70 -0.71
CA VAL A 91 -0.56 2.98 -1.61
C VAL A 91 -0.14 1.65 -1.00
N ALA A 92 0.23 1.64 0.29
CA ALA A 92 0.67 0.42 0.98
C ALA A 92 -0.42 -0.68 0.97
N VAL A 93 -1.65 -0.32 1.33
CA VAL A 93 -2.80 -1.24 1.36
C VAL A 93 -3.12 -1.76 -0.04
N GLN A 94 -3.05 -0.89 -1.05
CA GLN A 94 -3.32 -1.27 -2.44
C GLN A 94 -2.25 -2.20 -3.00
N VAL A 95 -0.96 -1.95 -2.72
CA VAL A 95 0.14 -2.85 -3.10
C VAL A 95 -0.03 -4.22 -2.44
N LEU A 96 -0.35 -4.25 -1.14
CA LEU A 96 -0.59 -5.51 -0.43
C LEU A 96 -1.80 -6.26 -0.99
N SER A 97 -2.87 -5.54 -1.34
CA SER A 97 -4.07 -6.11 -1.97
C SER A 97 -3.74 -6.73 -3.34
N ILE A 98 -2.95 -6.04 -4.17
CA ILE A 98 -2.45 -6.56 -5.44
C ILE A 98 -1.65 -7.84 -5.22
N LEU A 99 -0.69 -7.82 -4.29
CA LEU A 99 0.16 -8.97 -3.98
C LEU A 99 -0.66 -10.19 -3.53
N SER A 100 -1.67 -9.94 -2.68
CA SER A 100 -2.56 -10.96 -2.13
C SER A 100 -3.47 -11.62 -3.17
N ARG A 101 -3.62 -11.04 -4.37
CA ARG A 101 -4.37 -11.67 -5.48
C ARG A 101 -3.62 -12.81 -6.14
N ASN A 102 -2.31 -12.92 -5.94
CA ASN A 102 -1.53 -14.06 -6.38
C ASN A 102 -1.35 -15.05 -5.22
N PHE A 103 -1.89 -16.26 -5.39
CA PHE A 103 -1.85 -17.31 -4.36
C PHE A 103 -0.42 -17.63 -3.89
N SER A 104 0.57 -17.56 -4.77
CA SER A 104 1.98 -17.81 -4.43
C SER A 104 2.55 -16.79 -3.43
N ASN A 105 1.96 -15.60 -3.31
CA ASN A 105 2.39 -14.57 -2.38
C ASN A 105 1.70 -14.69 -1.01
N ILE A 106 0.65 -15.49 -0.89
CA ILE A 106 -0.13 -15.64 0.35
C ILE A 106 0.73 -16.08 1.52
N PRO A 107 1.65 -17.06 1.40
CA PRO A 107 2.52 -17.44 2.51
C PRO A 107 3.29 -16.23 3.07
N PHE A 108 3.93 -15.44 2.21
CA PHE A 108 4.63 -14.23 2.65
C PHE A 108 3.69 -13.24 3.34
N VAL A 109 2.56 -12.92 2.72
CA VAL A 109 1.59 -11.96 3.29
C VAL A 109 1.10 -12.45 4.67
N SER A 110 0.84 -13.75 4.81
CA SER A 110 0.32 -14.36 6.04
C SER A 110 1.35 -14.49 7.17
N THR A 111 2.64 -14.63 6.85
CA THR A 111 3.70 -14.79 7.85
C THR A 111 4.46 -13.49 8.16
N SER A 112 4.26 -12.45 7.35
CA SER A 112 4.86 -11.13 7.55
C SER A 112 4.09 -10.30 8.58
N GLU A 113 4.73 -9.24 9.09
CA GLU A 113 4.07 -8.20 9.89
C GLU A 113 3.11 -7.33 9.07
N ALA A 114 2.92 -7.60 7.78
CA ALA A 114 2.11 -6.74 6.90
C ALA A 114 0.66 -6.61 7.37
N VAL A 115 0.04 -7.71 7.81
CA VAL A 115 -1.36 -7.69 8.30
C VAL A 115 -1.48 -6.88 9.60
N PRO A 116 -0.68 -7.16 10.66
CA PRO A 116 -0.64 -6.30 11.86
C PRO A 116 -0.40 -4.82 11.55
N LEU A 117 0.57 -4.50 10.70
CA LEU A 117 0.90 -3.12 10.34
C LEU A 117 -0.25 -2.41 9.64
N VAL A 118 -0.95 -3.08 8.73
CA VAL A 118 -2.14 -2.51 8.07
C VAL A 118 -3.26 -2.22 9.07
N ILE A 119 -3.46 -3.07 10.08
CA ILE A 119 -4.44 -2.82 11.15
C ILE A 119 -4.07 -1.59 11.95
N VAL A 120 -2.79 -1.45 12.33
CA VAL A 120 -2.27 -0.29 13.08
C VAL A 120 -2.47 1.00 12.27
N ILE A 121 -2.02 1.02 11.02
CA ILE A 121 -2.18 2.17 10.11
C ILE A 121 -3.66 2.55 9.96
N SER A 122 -4.52 1.58 9.69
CA SER A 122 -5.96 1.82 9.49
C SER A 122 -6.61 2.39 10.75
N SER A 123 -6.22 1.89 11.92
CA SER A 123 -6.71 2.37 13.21
C SER A 123 -6.26 3.81 13.49
N ALA A 124 -4.98 4.13 13.23
CA ALA A 124 -4.45 5.47 13.39
C ALA A 124 -5.19 6.49 12.50
N VAL A 125 -5.38 6.15 11.23
CA VAL A 125 -6.14 7.00 10.29
C VAL A 125 -7.59 7.18 10.74
N ALA A 126 -8.30 6.10 11.09
CA ALA A 126 -9.69 6.19 11.54
C ALA A 126 -9.86 6.99 12.84
N ASN A 127 -8.94 6.84 13.78
CA ASN A 127 -8.94 7.59 15.03
C ASN A 127 -8.77 9.09 14.78
N GLN A 128 -7.89 9.47 13.85
CA GLN A 128 -7.72 10.88 13.50
C GLN A 128 -9.01 11.50 12.95
N TYR A 129 -9.69 10.82 12.02
CA TYR A 129 -10.98 11.29 11.49
C TYR A 129 -12.03 11.46 12.60
N THR A 130 -12.04 10.54 13.57
CA THR A 130 -12.99 10.56 14.68
C THR A 130 -12.69 11.71 15.66
N GLN A 131 -11.41 11.99 15.95
CA GLN A 131 -11.00 13.10 16.79
C GLN A 131 -11.31 14.45 16.14
N HIS A 132 -10.98 14.63 14.86
CA HIS A 132 -11.30 15.85 14.12
C HIS A 132 -12.81 16.10 14.04
N SER A 133 -13.63 15.03 13.99
CA SER A 133 -15.09 15.14 14.03
C SER A 133 -15.62 15.52 15.41
N LYS A 134 -14.95 15.12 16.51
CA LYS A 134 -15.32 15.53 17.87
C LYS A 134 -14.95 16.99 18.12
N ASP A 135 -13.72 17.38 17.78
CA ASP A 135 -13.24 18.75 17.97
C ASP A 135 -14.11 19.77 17.21
N ALA A 136 -14.54 19.44 15.98
CA ALA A 136 -15.45 20.28 15.20
C ALA A 136 -16.87 20.36 15.79
N ASN A 137 -17.32 19.32 16.49
CA ASN A 137 -18.65 19.30 17.12
C ASN A 137 -18.64 20.04 18.46
N ASP A 138 -17.56 19.92 19.22
CA ASP A 138 -17.38 20.59 20.51
C ASP A 138 -17.24 22.12 20.34
N GLN A 139 -16.54 22.59 19.28
CA GLN A 139 -16.48 24.01 18.92
C GLN A 139 -17.85 24.62 18.59
N ASN A 140 -18.75 23.86 17.95
CA ASN A 140 -20.12 24.32 17.66
C ASN A 140 -21.01 24.40 18.90
N THR A 141 -20.67 23.71 19.99
CA THR A 141 -21.44 23.71 21.24
C THR A 141 -20.99 24.76 22.25
N THR A 142 -19.81 25.34 22.09
CA THR A 142 -19.28 26.39 22.99
C THR A 142 -19.68 27.81 22.61
N ASP A 143 -20.32 28.00 21.45
CA ASP A 143 -20.79 29.31 20.94
C ASP A 143 -22.27 29.62 21.29
N PHE A 144 -22.84 28.98 22.32
CA PHE A 144 -24.19 29.24 22.83
C PHE A 144 -24.22 29.73 24.28
#